data_AF-A0AAE3GN32-F1
#
_entry.id   AF-A0AAE3GN32-F1
#
_cell.length_a   1.000
_cell.length_b   1.000
_cell.length_c   1.000
_cell.angle_alpha   90.00
_cell.angle_beta   90.00
_cell.angle_gamma   90.00
#
_symmetry.space_group_name_H-M   'P 1'
#
loop_
_entity.id
_entity.type
_entity.pdbx_description
1 polymer ?
#
loop_
_entity_poly.entity_id
_entity_poly.type
_entity_poly.pdbx_seq_one_letter_code
_entity_poly.pdbx_strand_id
1 'polypeptide(L)'
;MHHTLNPSIFSYKATKKLARRGLLFLMTLAFIVINPIFFSNAQTSLNTSLGTNLSGIAEWSTEMPFVNAFKSSRQWITQCVKTDPGCRGVWDTGEFAKLDLDQYGWVKSLPAPGDSPEYTRVATTMFKGINQYPGGQYLVLYDGQGTIDYRFDATKVSSTPGRDVINVTPSNSGIYLVITSTDPNKIGNYIRNIRVIPTAYEQTYESQIFNPQFLSKINKFKALRFMDWMDTNNSQQKEWANRPKVDDASYTGKGVPVEIMVELANRLNVDPWFNMPHMATNEYIANFAQVVKTRLKPNLKAYVEFSNEVWNASFQQYQYALAQGKAKWGQTKTNTQLQWYGMRTAQMCDIWENTFGSEKNRVVCAISTQTAVKGPEKSVLDCSYWVAEGNKPCYQHGIDVYAITGYFGGKLGQPGNTTMIESWLKESDGGFTTAIQRFTNPNLPDSIPSIYKLFTYHANVAKTKGLQLVAYEGGQHIVGSNGVENNQNITNFFIALNRRPEMYSLYTDMLNKWKNAGGTLFMNFSDIGIPSKYGSWGALEHVNQNTSPKYKALMDFIAQNP
;
A
#
# COMPACT_ATOMS: atom_id res chain seq x y z
N MET A 1 66.13 14.63 -20.03
CA MET A 1 66.99 13.54 -19.53
C MET A 1 66.51 12.27 -20.22
N HIS A 2 67.07 11.91 -21.38
CA HIS A 2 68.24 11.01 -21.52
C HIS A 2 68.04 9.72 -20.70
N HIS A 3 68.17 8.50 -21.20
CA HIS A 3 68.66 7.94 -22.47
C HIS A 3 68.25 6.44 -22.42
N THR A 4 67.57 5.90 -23.45
CA THR A 4 68.08 4.87 -24.40
C THR A 4 68.72 3.60 -23.82
N LEU A 5 68.35 2.43 -24.36
CA LEU A 5 69.14 1.63 -25.34
C LEU A 5 68.43 0.25 -25.52
N ASN A 6 67.86 -0.12 -26.67
CA ASN A 6 68.41 -0.53 -27.98
C ASN A 6 69.07 -1.94 -27.99
N PRO A 7 69.20 -2.61 -29.16
CA PRO A 7 68.76 -3.98 -29.39
C PRO A 7 69.93 -4.84 -29.90
N SER A 8 69.69 -6.10 -30.28
CA SER A 8 70.58 -6.86 -31.20
C SER A 8 70.02 -8.27 -31.43
N ILE A 9 70.22 -9.00 -32.53
CA ILE A 9 70.67 -8.78 -33.93
C ILE A 9 70.95 -10.20 -34.53
N PHE A 10 70.87 -10.31 -35.87
CA PHE A 10 71.43 -11.34 -36.79
C PHE A 10 70.84 -12.78 -36.72
N SER A 11 70.52 -13.53 -37.79
CA SER A 11 70.81 -13.58 -39.24
C SER A 11 71.52 -14.90 -39.57
N TYR A 12 71.04 -15.65 -40.57
CA TYR A 12 71.79 -16.12 -41.75
C TYR A 12 71.11 -17.33 -42.44
N LYS A 13 70.74 -17.12 -43.71
CA LYS A 13 71.04 -17.92 -44.93
C LYS A 13 70.83 -19.45 -44.94
N ALA A 14 69.98 -19.93 -45.87
CA ALA A 14 70.34 -20.62 -47.13
C ALA A 14 70.01 -22.13 -47.02
N THR A 15 69.63 -22.94 -48.01
CA THR A 15 69.71 -22.89 -49.47
C THR A 15 68.74 -23.94 -50.05
N LYS A 16 68.39 -23.80 -51.33
CA LYS A 16 67.52 -24.66 -52.17
C LYS A 16 67.95 -26.14 -52.27
N LYS A 17 66.99 -27.05 -52.45
CA LYS A 17 66.98 -28.01 -53.58
C LYS A 17 65.60 -28.64 -53.85
N LEU A 18 65.24 -28.67 -55.13
CA LEU A 18 64.04 -29.28 -55.70
C LEU A 18 64.12 -30.82 -55.71
N ALA A 19 62.95 -31.48 -55.63
CA ALA A 19 62.67 -32.69 -56.38
C ALA A 19 61.17 -32.75 -56.76
N ARG A 20 60.89 -32.83 -58.06
CA ARG A 20 59.56 -33.04 -58.67
C ARG A 20 59.07 -34.47 -58.42
N ARG A 21 57.76 -34.65 -58.21
CA ARG A 21 56.96 -35.78 -58.74
C ARG A 21 55.46 -35.57 -58.46
N GLY A 22 54.64 -35.86 -59.47
CA GLY A 22 53.26 -36.35 -59.28
C GLY A 22 52.14 -35.33 -59.36
N LEU A 23 51.57 -35.20 -60.56
CA LEU A 23 50.28 -34.59 -60.84
C LEU A 23 49.17 -35.57 -60.40
N LEU A 24 48.19 -35.15 -59.59
CA LEU A 24 46.81 -35.65 -59.69
C LEU A 24 45.84 -34.69 -58.97
N PHE A 25 44.95 -34.13 -59.77
CA PHE A 25 43.81 -33.29 -59.39
C PHE A 25 42.73 -34.16 -58.77
N LEU A 26 42.20 -33.78 -57.60
CA LEU A 26 40.90 -34.21 -57.11
C LEU A 26 40.27 -33.06 -56.34
N MET A 27 39.25 -32.46 -56.96
CA MET A 27 38.34 -31.50 -56.32
C MET A 27 37.58 -32.20 -55.20
N THR A 28 37.64 -31.68 -53.99
CA THR A 28 36.68 -31.97 -52.92
C THR A 28 35.86 -30.71 -52.63
N LEU A 29 34.57 -30.78 -52.97
CA LEU A 29 33.54 -29.86 -52.48
C LEU A 29 33.50 -29.93 -50.94
N ALA A 30 33.78 -28.82 -50.27
CA ALA A 30 33.44 -28.65 -48.86
C ALA A 30 32.00 -28.16 -48.75
N PHE A 31 31.10 -29.03 -48.30
CA PHE A 31 29.77 -28.67 -47.81
C PHE A 31 29.93 -27.78 -46.56
N ILE A 32 29.54 -26.51 -46.65
CA ILE A 32 29.34 -25.65 -45.49
C ILE A 32 28.01 -26.06 -44.86
N VAL A 33 28.06 -26.82 -43.77
CA VAL A 33 26.91 -27.06 -42.90
C VAL A 33 26.66 -25.78 -42.10
N ILE A 34 25.69 -24.98 -42.54
CA ILE A 34 25.13 -23.89 -41.73
C ILE A 34 24.28 -24.55 -40.65
N ASN A 35 24.83 -24.70 -39.44
CA ASN A 35 24.04 -25.02 -38.27
C ASN A 35 23.12 -23.83 -37.98
N PRO A 36 21.78 -23.99 -37.97
CA PRO A 36 20.92 -22.95 -37.46
C PRO A 36 21.24 -22.77 -35.97
N ILE A 37 21.74 -21.60 -35.61
CA ILE A 37 21.80 -21.16 -34.22
C ILE A 37 20.34 -21.03 -33.78
N PHE A 38 19.82 -22.09 -33.16
CA PHE A 38 18.61 -21.99 -32.38
C PHE A 38 18.94 -21.09 -31.19
N PHE A 39 18.51 -19.83 -31.25
CA PHE A 39 18.31 -19.05 -30.04
C PHE A 39 17.25 -19.79 -29.23
N SER A 40 17.68 -20.62 -28.29
CA SER A 40 16.81 -21.02 -27.19
C SER A 40 16.45 -19.73 -26.45
N ASN A 41 15.26 -19.20 -26.70
CA ASN A 41 14.61 -18.33 -25.73
C ASN A 41 14.43 -19.16 -24.46
N ALA A 42 15.46 -19.18 -23.62
CA ALA A 42 15.27 -19.46 -22.22
C ALA A 42 14.36 -18.33 -21.72
N GLN A 43 13.05 -18.58 -21.75
CA GLN A 43 12.14 -17.91 -20.84
C GLN A 43 12.67 -18.30 -19.45
N THR A 44 13.55 -17.47 -18.90
CA THR A 44 13.72 -17.41 -17.45
C THR A 44 12.31 -17.27 -16.92
N SER A 45 11.78 -18.31 -16.27
CA SER A 45 10.49 -18.21 -15.62
C SER A 45 10.62 -17.07 -14.63
N LEU A 46 10.01 -15.93 -14.92
CA LEU A 46 9.92 -14.85 -13.96
C LEU A 46 9.18 -15.44 -12.76
N ASN A 47 9.84 -15.51 -11.60
CA ASN A 47 9.18 -15.97 -10.39
C ASN A 47 8.12 -14.93 -10.03
N THR A 48 6.86 -15.36 -10.05
CA THR A 48 5.73 -14.55 -9.56
C THR A 48 5.76 -14.52 -8.05
N SER A 49 5.95 -13.34 -7.46
CA SER A 49 5.89 -13.13 -6.03
C SER A 49 4.53 -12.56 -5.58
N LEU A 50 4.21 -12.71 -4.30
CA LEU A 50 3.07 -12.02 -3.69
C LEU A 50 3.53 -10.92 -2.74
N GLY A 51 2.83 -9.80 -2.78
CA GLY A 51 2.82 -8.81 -1.73
C GLY A 51 1.42 -8.62 -1.16
N THR A 52 1.29 -7.74 -0.17
CA THR A 52 -0.03 -7.31 0.33
C THR A 52 -0.03 -5.80 0.57
N ASN A 53 -1.17 -5.17 0.32
CA ASN A 53 -1.44 -3.85 0.88
C ASN A 53 -1.74 -4.01 2.37
N LEU A 54 -1.32 -3.02 3.17
CA LEU A 54 -1.64 -2.93 4.59
C LEU A 54 -2.88 -2.08 4.79
N SER A 55 -3.74 -2.50 5.70
CA SER A 55 -4.99 -1.82 6.01
C SER A 55 -4.76 -0.48 6.72
N GLY A 56 -5.67 0.48 6.49
CA GLY A 56 -5.59 1.78 7.13
C GLY A 56 -5.54 1.74 8.66
N ILE A 57 -4.79 2.70 9.23
CA ILE A 57 -4.69 2.91 10.67
C ILE A 57 -5.92 3.67 11.16
N ALA A 58 -6.64 3.09 12.10
CA ALA A 58 -7.77 3.72 12.77
C ALA A 58 -8.00 3.07 14.14
N GLU A 59 -8.77 3.74 14.99
CA GLU A 59 -9.19 3.21 16.29
C GLU A 59 -10.00 1.91 16.16
N TRP A 60 -10.67 1.70 15.02
CA TRP A 60 -11.47 0.51 14.71
C TRP A 60 -10.74 -0.49 13.80
N SER A 61 -9.45 -0.27 13.52
CA SER A 61 -8.67 -1.19 12.70
C SER A 61 -8.32 -2.46 13.49
N THR A 62 -8.62 -3.62 12.93
CA THR A 62 -8.25 -4.92 13.52
C THR A 62 -6.86 -5.43 13.12
N GLU A 63 -6.12 -4.65 12.31
CA GLU A 63 -4.72 -4.90 11.97
C GLU A 63 -3.83 -4.75 13.21
N MET A 64 -4.11 -3.71 14.03
CA MET A 64 -3.41 -3.37 15.28
C MET A 64 -1.87 -3.48 15.17
N PRO A 65 -1.24 -2.69 14.28
CA PRO A 65 0.16 -2.91 13.92
C PRO A 65 1.15 -2.39 14.96
N PHE A 66 0.76 -1.49 15.88
CA PHE A 66 1.67 -0.85 16.83
C PHE A 66 1.50 -1.39 18.26
N VAL A 67 2.62 -1.47 19.00
CA VAL A 67 2.59 -1.73 20.46
C VAL A 67 2.02 -0.53 21.22
N ASN A 68 2.35 0.69 20.79
CA ASN A 68 1.73 1.90 21.31
C ASN A 68 0.37 2.11 20.64
N ALA A 69 -0.71 1.73 21.34
CA ALA A 69 -2.08 1.86 20.88
C ALA A 69 -2.47 3.30 20.53
N PHE A 70 -1.82 4.28 21.17
CA PHE A 70 -2.10 5.70 20.96
C PHE A 70 -1.76 6.16 19.53
N LYS A 71 -0.83 5.49 18.84
CA LYS A 71 -0.51 5.82 17.43
C LYS A 71 -1.66 5.52 16.46
N SER A 72 -2.60 4.68 16.86
CA SER A 72 -3.83 4.39 16.12
C SER A 72 -5.06 5.08 16.71
N SER A 73 -4.90 6.01 17.67
CA SER A 73 -6.02 6.67 18.32
C SER A 73 -6.76 7.58 17.36
N ARG A 74 -8.05 7.79 17.59
CA ARG A 74 -8.84 8.81 16.89
C ARG A 74 -8.20 10.20 17.05
N GLN A 75 -8.42 11.07 16.07
CA GLN A 75 -8.24 12.50 16.22
C GLN A 75 -8.95 13.01 17.50
N TRP A 76 -8.36 14.03 18.14
CA TRP A 76 -8.93 14.64 19.34
C TRP A 76 -10.39 15.04 19.15
N ILE A 77 -11.22 14.70 20.13
CA ILE A 77 -12.61 15.08 20.24
C ILE A 77 -12.68 16.23 21.25
N THR A 78 -13.18 17.39 20.83
CA THR A 78 -13.38 18.54 21.72
C THR A 78 -14.67 18.35 22.51
N GLN A 79 -14.62 18.51 23.82
CA GLN A 79 -15.75 18.17 24.69
C GLN A 79 -15.98 19.19 25.78
N CYS A 80 -17.20 19.21 26.27
CA CYS A 80 -17.54 19.84 27.54
C CYS A 80 -18.64 18.99 28.22
N VAL A 81 -18.70 19.00 29.56
CA VAL A 81 -19.74 18.26 30.31
C VAL A 81 -20.68 19.22 31.03
N LYS A 82 -21.90 18.76 31.37
CA LYS A 82 -22.93 19.59 32.01
C LYS A 82 -22.51 20.23 33.34
N THR A 83 -21.52 19.66 34.02
CA THR A 83 -20.99 20.20 35.27
C THR A 83 -20.03 21.37 35.04
N ASP A 84 -19.60 21.61 33.81
CA ASP A 84 -18.74 22.73 33.47
C ASP A 84 -19.59 23.98 33.21
N PRO A 85 -19.26 25.15 33.80
CA PRO A 85 -19.96 26.40 33.55
C PRO A 85 -20.12 26.70 32.05
N GLY A 86 -21.34 27.06 31.64
CA GLY A 86 -21.65 27.43 30.25
C GLY A 86 -21.85 26.26 29.28
N CYS A 87 -21.64 25.01 29.69
CA CYS A 87 -21.75 23.85 28.81
C CYS A 87 -23.07 23.06 28.95
N ARG A 88 -23.63 22.59 27.83
CA ARG A 88 -24.83 21.72 27.79
C ARG A 88 -24.57 20.22 27.82
N GLY A 89 -23.30 19.82 27.90
CA GLY A 89 -22.83 18.44 27.81
C GLY A 89 -22.81 17.95 26.37
N VAL A 90 -21.68 18.14 25.69
CA VAL A 90 -21.52 17.84 24.26
C VAL A 90 -20.39 16.84 24.08
N TRP A 91 -20.70 15.71 23.43
CA TRP A 91 -19.72 14.64 23.17
C TRP A 91 -18.67 15.02 22.14
N ASP A 92 -19.01 15.86 21.17
CA ASP A 92 -18.07 16.45 20.23
C ASP A 92 -18.58 17.86 19.90
N THR A 93 -17.88 18.89 20.36
CA THR A 93 -18.26 20.29 20.08
C THR A 93 -17.99 20.68 18.63
N GLY A 94 -17.25 19.85 17.87
CA GLY A 94 -16.88 20.13 16.48
C GLY A 94 -15.83 21.23 16.35
N GLU A 95 -15.13 21.56 17.44
CA GLU A 95 -14.20 22.68 17.53
C GLU A 95 -12.73 22.27 17.40
N PHE A 96 -12.46 21.11 16.79
CA PHE A 96 -11.08 20.61 16.58
C PHE A 96 -10.14 21.67 15.99
N ALA A 97 -10.61 22.43 15.00
CA ALA A 97 -9.82 23.47 14.33
C ALA A 97 -9.43 24.65 15.26
N LYS A 98 -10.03 24.74 16.45
CA LYS A 98 -9.75 25.76 17.48
C LYS A 98 -8.88 25.23 18.62
N LEU A 99 -8.34 24.01 18.50
CA LEU A 99 -7.40 23.47 19.48
C LEU A 99 -6.05 24.22 19.43
N ASP A 100 -5.52 24.59 20.59
CA ASP A 100 -4.13 25.06 20.74
C ASP A 100 -3.21 23.82 20.75
N LEU A 101 -2.81 23.40 19.55
CA LEU A 101 -1.93 22.25 19.34
C LEU A 101 -0.48 22.67 19.14
N ASP A 102 0.46 21.85 19.60
CA ASP A 102 1.84 21.93 19.12
C ASP A 102 2.01 21.35 17.71
N GLN A 103 3.22 21.43 17.18
CA GLN A 103 3.55 20.95 15.83
C GLN A 103 3.33 19.45 15.60
N TYR A 104 3.19 18.65 16.67
CA TYR A 104 2.95 17.21 16.64
C TYR A 104 1.50 16.85 17.00
N GLY A 105 0.64 17.83 17.24
CA GLY A 105 -0.77 17.62 17.55
C GLY A 105 -1.06 17.36 19.03
N TRP A 106 -0.15 17.69 19.95
CA TRP A 106 -0.42 17.63 21.40
C TRP A 106 -1.11 18.91 21.88
N VAL A 107 -2.06 18.76 22.81
CA VAL A 107 -2.90 19.86 23.29
C VAL A 107 -2.16 20.66 24.36
N LYS A 108 -1.77 21.88 24.00
CA LYS A 108 -0.96 22.77 24.84
C LYS A 108 -1.76 23.41 25.97
N SER A 109 -3.01 23.76 25.70
CA SER A 109 -3.87 24.45 26.66
C SER A 109 -5.34 24.11 26.44
N LEU A 110 -6.15 24.30 27.48
CA LEU A 110 -7.61 24.19 27.44
C LEU A 110 -8.23 25.55 27.81
N PRO A 111 -9.35 25.95 27.19
CA PRO A 111 -10.10 27.14 27.58
C PRO A 111 -10.54 27.08 29.04
N ALA A 112 -10.67 28.24 29.68
CA ALA A 112 -11.32 28.29 30.99
C ALA A 112 -12.82 28.01 30.83
N PRO A 113 -13.50 27.38 31.80
CA PRO A 113 -14.94 27.15 31.71
C PRO A 113 -15.71 28.46 31.54
N GLY A 114 -16.51 28.53 30.47
CA GLY A 114 -17.29 29.73 30.09
C GLY A 114 -16.61 30.63 29.06
N ASP A 115 -15.33 30.41 28.73
CA ASP A 115 -14.65 31.09 27.63
C ASP A 115 -15.01 30.46 26.28
N SER A 116 -14.69 31.17 25.18
CA SER A 116 -14.67 30.59 23.84
C SER A 116 -13.25 30.14 23.49
N PRO A 117 -13.04 28.98 22.85
CA PRO A 117 -14.03 27.97 22.41
C PRO A 117 -14.70 27.20 23.56
N GLU A 118 -15.87 26.58 23.29
CA GLU A 118 -16.76 26.03 24.33
C GLU A 118 -16.22 24.76 25.01
N TYR A 119 -15.29 24.05 24.37
CA TYR A 119 -14.71 22.85 24.95
C TYR A 119 -13.86 23.18 26.19
N THR A 120 -13.95 22.31 27.20
CA THR A 120 -13.21 22.41 28.47
C THR A 120 -12.26 21.24 28.68
N ARG A 121 -12.33 20.24 27.79
CA ARG A 121 -11.51 19.03 27.80
C ARG A 121 -11.40 18.45 26.39
N VAL A 122 -10.43 17.59 26.21
CA VAL A 122 -10.22 16.87 24.96
C VAL A 122 -10.14 15.38 25.23
N ALA A 123 -10.61 14.58 24.30
CA ALA A 123 -10.61 13.14 24.46
C ALA A 123 -10.23 12.40 23.18
N THR A 124 -9.81 11.16 23.32
CA THR A 124 -9.57 10.26 22.20
C THR A 124 -9.92 8.83 22.58
N THR A 125 -10.16 8.01 21.57
CA THR A 125 -10.52 6.61 21.68
C THR A 125 -9.53 5.73 20.93
N MET A 126 -9.31 4.54 21.46
CA MET A 126 -8.50 3.47 20.88
C MET A 126 -9.29 2.17 20.94
N PHE A 127 -9.09 1.29 19.96
CA PHE A 127 -9.77 -0.02 19.88
C PHE A 127 -11.31 0.08 19.91
N LYS A 128 -11.88 1.18 19.41
CA LYS A 128 -13.33 1.39 19.41
C LYS A 128 -13.98 0.58 18.29
N GLY A 129 -15.11 -0.06 18.57
CA GLY A 129 -15.86 -0.82 17.57
C GLY A 129 -15.24 -2.17 17.21
N ILE A 130 -14.19 -2.59 17.93
CA ILE A 130 -13.58 -3.92 17.81
C ILE A 130 -13.64 -4.61 19.18
N ASN A 131 -13.97 -5.90 19.21
CA ASN A 131 -14.05 -6.70 20.45
C ASN A 131 -12.87 -7.65 20.65
N GLN A 132 -11.87 -7.60 19.77
CA GLN A 132 -10.72 -8.52 19.80
C GLN A 132 -9.40 -7.75 19.82
N TYR A 133 -9.06 -7.20 20.99
CA TYR A 133 -7.78 -6.57 21.26
C TYR A 133 -7.25 -7.02 22.63
N PRO A 134 -5.94 -6.89 22.92
CA PRO A 134 -5.37 -7.42 24.16
C PRO A 134 -5.98 -6.75 25.41
N GLY A 135 -6.49 -7.54 26.35
CA GLY A 135 -6.90 -7.06 27.67
C GLY A 135 -5.75 -7.05 28.69
N GLY A 136 -6.06 -6.69 29.92
CA GLY A 136 -5.10 -6.71 31.04
C GLY A 136 -4.55 -5.32 31.37
N GLN A 137 -3.35 -5.27 31.95
CA GLN A 137 -2.75 -4.02 32.40
C GLN A 137 -1.98 -3.31 31.31
N TYR A 138 -2.28 -2.03 31.15
CA TYR A 138 -1.58 -1.09 30.27
C TYR A 138 -0.90 0.00 31.10
N LEU A 139 0.24 0.45 30.60
CA LEU A 139 0.90 1.66 31.06
C LEU A 139 0.50 2.81 30.16
N VAL A 140 0.19 3.94 30.78
CA VAL A 140 0.04 5.23 30.11
C VAL A 140 1.18 6.12 30.55
N LEU A 141 2.18 6.26 29.69
CA LEU A 141 3.35 7.12 29.91
C LEU A 141 3.13 8.45 29.21
N TYR A 142 3.48 9.56 29.84
CA TYR A 142 3.34 10.90 29.29
C TYR A 142 4.36 11.87 29.90
N ASP A 143 4.67 12.93 29.17
CA ASP A 143 5.42 14.06 29.70
C ASP A 143 4.44 15.19 30.03
N GLY A 144 4.81 16.10 30.93
CA GLY A 144 3.99 17.28 31.26
C GLY A 144 3.21 17.16 32.56
N GLN A 145 2.46 18.22 32.86
CA GLN A 145 1.59 18.34 34.03
C GLN A 145 0.14 18.51 33.59
N GLY A 146 -0.76 17.82 34.28
CA GLY A 146 -2.18 17.86 34.02
C GLY A 146 -2.89 16.62 34.56
N THR A 147 -4.11 16.41 34.11
CA THR A 147 -4.96 15.29 34.55
C THR A 147 -5.49 14.52 33.36
N ILE A 148 -5.24 13.21 33.35
CA ILE A 148 -5.79 12.27 32.38
C ILE A 148 -6.78 11.34 33.08
N ASP A 149 -7.97 11.22 32.52
CA ASP A 149 -9.03 10.32 32.96
C ASP A 149 -9.25 9.19 31.97
N TYR A 150 -9.63 8.01 32.49
CA TYR A 150 -9.91 6.82 31.68
C TYR A 150 -11.32 6.30 31.94
N ARG A 151 -11.98 5.82 30.90
CA ARG A 151 -13.37 5.33 30.92
C ARG A 151 -13.54 4.20 29.89
N PHE A 152 -14.78 3.75 29.70
CA PHE A 152 -15.14 2.58 28.89
C PHE A 152 -14.41 1.33 29.40
N ASP A 153 -13.61 0.70 28.55
CA ASP A 153 -12.96 -0.56 28.89
C ASP A 153 -11.78 -0.34 29.86
N ALA A 154 -11.36 0.91 30.09
CA ALA A 154 -10.22 1.25 30.93
C ALA A 154 -10.61 1.82 32.30
N THR A 155 -9.99 1.30 33.36
CA THR A 155 -10.09 1.82 34.73
C THR A 155 -8.70 2.15 35.27
N LYS A 156 -8.51 3.36 35.82
CA LYS A 156 -7.26 3.77 36.46
C LYS A 156 -7.00 2.95 37.73
N VAL A 157 -5.81 2.38 37.84
CA VAL A 157 -5.36 1.59 39.00
C VAL A 157 -4.43 2.41 39.89
N SER A 158 -3.44 3.07 39.30
CA SER A 158 -2.48 3.91 40.00
C SER A 158 -2.02 5.07 39.13
N SER A 159 -1.57 6.15 39.75
CA SER A 159 -1.06 7.34 39.06
C SER A 159 0.12 7.93 39.82
N THR A 160 1.17 8.22 39.07
CA THR A 160 2.35 8.97 39.48
C THR A 160 2.67 9.98 38.36
N PRO A 161 3.38 11.09 38.64
CA PRO A 161 3.72 12.05 37.59
C PRO A 161 4.35 11.36 36.37
N GLY A 162 3.72 11.54 35.20
CA GLY A 162 4.17 10.98 33.92
C GLY A 162 3.87 9.49 33.70
N ARG A 163 3.17 8.83 34.63
CA ARG A 163 2.87 7.39 34.55
C ARG A 163 1.57 7.02 35.25
N ASP A 164 0.62 6.51 34.47
CA ASP A 164 -0.56 5.83 34.98
C ASP A 164 -0.52 4.33 34.66
N VAL A 165 -1.19 3.52 35.49
CA VAL A 165 -1.51 2.13 35.20
C VAL A 165 -3.01 2.01 35.06
N ILE A 166 -3.48 1.38 33.99
CA ILE A 166 -4.90 1.13 33.74
C ILE A 166 -5.15 -0.37 33.58
N ASN A 167 -6.26 -0.86 34.13
CA ASN A 167 -6.81 -2.18 33.81
C ASN A 167 -7.77 -2.04 32.63
N VAL A 168 -7.63 -2.91 31.63
CA VAL A 168 -8.43 -2.91 30.41
C VAL A 168 -9.18 -4.24 30.27
N THR A 169 -10.52 -4.16 30.16
CA THR A 169 -11.40 -5.30 29.89
C THR A 169 -12.03 -5.12 28.51
N PRO A 170 -11.54 -5.82 27.46
CA PRO A 170 -11.95 -5.56 26.09
C PRO A 170 -13.46 -5.72 25.82
N SER A 171 -14.06 -4.72 25.20
CA SER A 171 -15.41 -4.73 24.63
C SER A 171 -15.42 -3.89 23.33
N ASN A 172 -16.58 -3.77 22.67
CA ASN A 172 -16.71 -2.87 21.51
C ASN A 172 -16.60 -1.36 21.89
N SER A 173 -16.53 -1.02 23.17
CA SER A 173 -16.44 0.38 23.62
C SER A 173 -15.05 0.98 23.41
N GLY A 174 -14.01 0.15 23.53
CA GLY A 174 -12.61 0.56 23.42
C GLY A 174 -12.10 1.27 24.67
N ILE A 175 -10.84 1.72 24.61
CA ILE A 175 -10.24 2.57 25.64
C ILE A 175 -10.61 4.02 25.36
N TYR A 176 -11.09 4.72 26.39
CA TYR A 176 -11.39 6.15 26.31
C TYR A 176 -10.50 6.96 27.24
N LEU A 177 -9.72 7.88 26.67
CA LEU A 177 -8.77 8.74 27.35
C LEU A 177 -9.24 10.20 27.25
N VAL A 178 -9.31 10.89 28.38
CA VAL A 178 -9.78 12.28 28.48
C VAL A 178 -8.74 13.13 29.20
N ILE A 179 -8.24 14.19 28.57
CA ILE A 179 -7.40 15.20 29.23
C ILE A 179 -8.32 16.29 29.77
N THR A 180 -8.37 16.43 31.10
CA THR A 180 -9.21 17.42 31.79
C THR A 180 -8.43 18.62 32.31
N SER A 181 -7.09 18.55 32.31
CA SER A 181 -6.19 19.65 32.62
C SER A 181 -4.85 19.39 31.94
N THR A 182 -4.20 20.44 31.42
CA THR A 182 -2.88 20.41 30.79
C THR A 182 -2.21 21.77 30.99
N ASP A 183 -0.93 21.78 31.36
CA ASP A 183 -0.18 22.99 31.74
C ASP A 183 -0.92 23.92 32.73
N PRO A 184 -1.37 23.40 33.89
CA PRO A 184 -2.21 24.17 34.82
C PRO A 184 -1.53 25.44 35.36
N ASN A 185 -0.19 25.46 35.38
CA ASN A 185 0.60 26.60 35.82
C ASN A 185 0.94 27.59 34.70
N LYS A 186 0.55 27.29 33.44
CA LYS A 186 0.80 28.11 32.25
C LYS A 186 2.30 28.42 32.03
N ILE A 187 3.15 27.43 32.26
CA ILE A 187 4.62 27.54 32.12
C ILE A 187 5.15 26.78 30.90
N GLY A 188 4.25 26.28 30.04
CA GLY A 188 4.59 25.47 28.87
C GLY A 188 4.81 23.99 29.17
N ASN A 189 4.44 23.51 30.36
CA ASN A 189 4.62 22.10 30.74
C ASN A 189 3.36 21.26 30.50
N TYR A 190 2.86 21.27 29.26
CA TYR A 190 1.63 20.60 28.85
C TYR A 190 1.81 19.09 28.64
N ILE A 191 0.73 18.32 28.77
CA ILE A 191 0.68 16.88 28.52
C ILE A 191 1.02 16.58 27.06
N ARG A 192 2.01 15.71 26.84
CA ARG A 192 2.47 15.29 25.51
C ARG A 192 3.14 13.92 25.57
N ASN A 193 3.53 13.38 24.41
CA ASN A 193 4.24 12.11 24.29
C ASN A 193 3.50 10.94 24.98
N ILE A 194 2.17 10.92 24.86
CA ILE A 194 1.33 9.87 25.42
C ILE A 194 1.63 8.54 24.72
N ARG A 195 1.93 7.52 25.52
CA ARG A 195 2.13 6.13 25.09
C ARG A 195 1.19 5.24 25.88
N VAL A 196 0.35 4.48 25.19
CA VAL A 196 -0.57 3.50 25.78
C VAL A 196 -0.09 2.12 25.36
N ILE A 197 0.63 1.44 26.25
CA ILE A 197 1.36 0.19 25.95
C ILE A 197 0.95 -0.92 26.91
N PRO A 198 0.81 -2.18 26.46
CA PRO A 198 0.69 -3.30 27.39
C PRO A 198 1.91 -3.37 28.31
N THR A 199 1.70 -3.65 29.59
CA THR A 199 2.79 -3.75 30.60
C THR A 199 3.91 -4.72 30.21
N ALA A 200 3.60 -5.76 29.44
CA ALA A 200 4.58 -6.71 28.89
C ALA A 200 5.67 -6.05 28.01
N TYR A 201 5.44 -4.83 27.51
CA TYR A 201 6.38 -4.08 26.68
C TYR A 201 7.02 -2.90 27.41
N GLU A 202 6.87 -2.74 28.74
CA GLU A 202 7.41 -1.60 29.49
C GLU A 202 8.90 -1.33 29.23
N GLN A 203 9.69 -2.40 29.10
CA GLN A 203 11.14 -2.30 28.90
C GLN A 203 11.55 -2.25 27.42
N THR A 204 10.63 -2.49 26.49
CA THR A 204 10.99 -2.71 25.07
C THR A 204 10.23 -1.82 24.09
N TYR A 205 9.15 -1.14 24.50
CA TYR A 205 8.23 -0.42 23.60
C TYR A 205 8.91 0.58 22.65
N GLU A 206 10.04 1.16 23.03
CA GLU A 206 10.81 2.09 22.17
C GLU A 206 11.45 1.35 20.99
N SER A 207 12.04 0.18 21.26
CA SER A 207 12.62 -0.69 20.24
C SER A 207 11.58 -1.61 19.57
N GLN A 208 10.48 -1.93 20.23
CA GLN A 208 9.41 -2.81 19.75
C GLN A 208 8.22 -1.96 19.27
N ILE A 209 8.42 -1.30 18.13
CA ILE A 209 7.40 -0.41 17.54
C ILE A 209 6.15 -1.20 17.15
N PHE A 210 6.34 -2.35 16.52
CA PHE A 210 5.25 -3.14 15.94
C PHE A 210 4.79 -4.28 16.84
N ASN A 211 3.50 -4.58 16.78
CA ASN A 211 2.90 -5.75 17.39
C ASN A 211 3.49 -7.04 16.79
N PRO A 212 4.14 -7.93 17.56
CA PRO A 212 4.72 -9.17 17.05
C PRO A 212 3.70 -10.09 16.36
N GLN A 213 2.44 -10.10 16.80
CA GLN A 213 1.40 -10.88 16.13
C GLN A 213 1.12 -10.35 14.73
N PHE A 214 1.04 -9.03 14.56
CA PHE A 214 0.90 -8.41 13.24
C PHE A 214 2.07 -8.78 12.33
N LEU A 215 3.31 -8.64 12.81
CA LEU A 215 4.51 -9.02 12.05
C LEU A 215 4.45 -10.48 11.57
N SER A 216 3.93 -11.40 12.40
CA SER A 216 3.80 -12.82 12.04
C SER A 216 2.84 -13.08 10.88
N LYS A 217 1.87 -12.18 10.63
CA LYS A 217 0.88 -12.33 9.54
C LYS A 217 1.41 -11.85 8.19
N ILE A 218 2.40 -10.97 8.20
CA ILE A 218 2.88 -10.33 6.97
C ILE A 218 4.32 -10.69 6.59
N ASN A 219 5.07 -11.39 7.45
CA ASN A 219 6.51 -11.68 7.23
C ASN A 219 6.82 -12.62 6.04
N LYS A 220 5.81 -13.23 5.41
CA LYS A 220 5.99 -14.09 4.24
C LYS A 220 5.80 -13.37 2.90
N PHE A 221 5.20 -12.18 2.91
CA PHE A 221 5.02 -11.41 1.69
C PHE A 221 6.35 -10.82 1.21
N LYS A 222 6.55 -10.78 -0.10
CA LYS A 222 7.75 -10.21 -0.73
C LYS A 222 7.77 -8.69 -0.68
N ALA A 223 6.59 -8.07 -0.75
CA ALA A 223 6.42 -6.63 -0.75
C ALA A 223 5.22 -6.19 0.09
N LEU A 224 5.31 -4.99 0.67
CA LEU A 224 4.24 -4.34 1.44
C LEU A 224 3.91 -3.00 0.80
N ARG A 225 2.65 -2.80 0.39
CA ARG A 225 2.18 -1.51 -0.13
C ARG A 225 1.47 -0.72 0.95
N PHE A 226 1.93 0.51 1.13
CA PHE A 226 1.53 1.39 2.23
C PHE A 226 0.43 2.39 1.85
N MET A 227 -0.34 2.13 0.79
CA MET A 227 -1.30 3.10 0.22
C MET A 227 -2.25 3.70 1.27
N ASP A 228 -2.87 2.85 2.10
CA ASP A 228 -3.76 3.30 3.19
C ASP A 228 -2.98 3.84 4.40
N TRP A 229 -1.84 3.25 4.74
CA TRP A 229 -0.96 3.80 5.79
C TRP A 229 -0.51 5.21 5.44
N MET A 230 -0.30 5.55 4.18
CA MET A 230 0.11 6.87 3.72
C MET A 230 -1.04 7.86 3.56
N ASP A 231 -2.30 7.43 3.78
CA ASP A 231 -3.50 8.22 3.53
C ASP A 231 -3.52 8.84 2.11
N THR A 232 -3.28 7.97 1.10
CA THR A 232 -3.02 8.38 -0.28
C THR A 232 -4.25 8.93 -0.99
N ASN A 233 -5.40 8.26 -0.81
CA ASN A 233 -6.64 8.61 -1.50
C ASN A 233 -7.18 9.93 -0.96
N ASN A 234 -7.44 10.90 -1.86
CA ASN A 234 -7.88 12.25 -1.49
C ASN A 234 -6.91 13.02 -0.58
N SER A 235 -5.64 12.60 -0.54
CA SER A 235 -4.61 13.22 0.29
C SER A 235 -4.50 14.73 0.07
N GLN A 236 -4.43 15.49 1.15
CA GLN A 236 -4.18 16.93 1.12
C GLN A 236 -2.68 17.28 1.24
N GLN A 237 -1.81 16.27 1.31
CA GLN A 237 -0.36 16.48 1.39
C GLN A 237 0.18 17.01 0.06
N LYS A 238 1.03 18.05 0.15
CA LYS A 238 1.62 18.72 -1.01
C LYS A 238 3.11 19.01 -0.82
N GLU A 239 3.46 19.80 0.20
CA GLU A 239 4.84 20.20 0.50
C GLU A 239 5.48 19.26 1.53
N TRP A 240 6.80 19.07 1.50
CA TRP A 240 7.49 18.16 2.43
C TRP A 240 7.26 18.52 3.91
N ALA A 241 7.12 19.81 4.19
CA ALA A 241 6.81 20.32 5.53
C ALA A 241 5.48 19.76 6.09
N ASN A 242 4.54 19.38 5.21
CA ASN A 242 3.19 18.95 5.58
C ASN A 242 3.08 17.45 5.87
N ARG A 243 4.18 16.69 5.75
CA ARG A 243 4.19 15.23 5.93
C ARG A 243 3.96 14.80 7.40
N PRO A 244 3.53 13.56 7.63
CA PRO A 244 3.57 12.93 8.95
C PRO A 244 4.97 12.84 9.53
N LYS A 245 5.10 13.00 10.85
CA LYS A 245 6.35 12.86 11.62
C LYS A 245 6.21 11.75 12.67
N VAL A 246 7.33 11.13 13.03
CA VAL A 246 7.37 10.06 14.04
C VAL A 246 6.77 10.50 15.38
N ASP A 247 6.99 11.77 15.74
CA ASP A 247 6.54 12.34 17.01
C ASP A 247 5.07 12.77 17.01
N ASP A 248 4.39 12.72 15.85
CA ASP A 248 2.97 13.06 15.75
C ASP A 248 2.15 12.22 16.74
N ALA A 249 1.19 12.87 17.40
CA ALA A 249 0.41 12.27 18.48
C ALA A 249 -0.29 10.98 18.03
N SER A 250 -0.90 11.01 16.84
CA SER A 250 -1.52 9.87 16.17
C SER A 250 -1.14 9.86 14.69
N TYR A 251 -1.10 8.68 14.08
CA TYR A 251 -0.90 8.52 12.64
C TYR A 251 -2.23 8.51 11.86
N THR A 252 -3.38 8.58 12.54
CA THR A 252 -4.67 8.69 11.87
C THR A 252 -4.84 10.07 11.22
N GLY A 253 -5.27 10.12 9.96
CA GLY A 253 -5.65 11.35 9.25
C GLY A 253 -4.52 12.12 8.54
N LYS A 254 -3.25 11.88 8.89
CA LYS A 254 -2.10 12.28 8.05
C LYS A 254 -1.36 11.09 7.46
N GLY A 255 -1.50 9.91 8.07
CA GLY A 255 -0.80 8.69 7.68
C GLY A 255 0.44 8.42 8.54
N VAL A 256 1.02 7.24 8.32
CA VAL A 256 2.20 6.73 8.99
C VAL A 256 3.46 7.36 8.37
N PRO A 257 4.41 7.86 9.19
CA PRO A 257 5.64 8.46 8.69
C PRO A 257 6.52 7.47 7.90
N VAL A 258 7.24 8.00 6.89
CA VAL A 258 8.16 7.20 6.06
C VAL A 258 9.22 6.48 6.87
N GLU A 259 9.69 7.06 7.97
CA GLU A 259 10.65 6.43 8.87
C GLU A 259 10.11 5.13 9.48
N ILE A 260 8.81 5.09 9.82
CA ILE A 260 8.15 3.92 10.41
C ILE A 260 7.88 2.87 9.33
N MET A 261 7.46 3.27 8.14
CA MET A 261 7.24 2.34 7.02
C MET A 261 8.56 1.65 6.59
N VAL A 262 9.66 2.41 6.50
CA VAL A 262 10.99 1.86 6.22
C VAL A 262 11.46 0.93 7.34
N GLU A 263 11.18 1.27 8.60
CA GLU A 263 11.54 0.41 9.73
C GLU A 263 10.78 -0.93 9.69
N LEU A 264 9.50 -0.93 9.31
CA LEU A 264 8.76 -2.18 9.10
C LEU A 264 9.41 -3.04 8.01
N ALA A 265 9.69 -2.43 6.86
CA ALA A 265 10.32 -3.09 5.74
C ALA A 265 11.68 -3.69 6.10
N ASN A 266 12.50 -2.93 6.83
CA ASN A 266 13.81 -3.37 7.30
C ASN A 266 13.72 -4.56 8.26
N ARG A 267 12.78 -4.56 9.21
CA ARG A 267 12.60 -5.67 10.17
C ARG A 267 12.18 -6.95 9.50
N LEU A 268 11.29 -6.86 8.53
CA LEU A 268 10.76 -8.02 7.80
C LEU A 268 11.64 -8.43 6.62
N ASN A 269 12.59 -7.58 6.21
CA ASN A 269 13.41 -7.76 5.01
C ASN A 269 12.53 -7.91 3.75
N VAL A 270 11.56 -7.01 3.60
CA VAL A 270 10.56 -6.98 2.53
C VAL A 270 10.65 -5.67 1.75
N ASP A 271 10.31 -5.72 0.46
CA ASP A 271 10.37 -4.54 -0.41
C ASP A 271 9.19 -3.61 -0.12
N PRO A 272 9.40 -2.34 0.29
CA PRO A 272 8.29 -1.41 0.49
C PRO A 272 7.77 -0.86 -0.84
N TRP A 273 6.46 -0.63 -0.93
CA TRP A 273 5.79 0.09 -2.01
C TRP A 273 5.11 1.35 -1.48
N PHE A 274 5.59 2.51 -1.92
CA PHE A 274 5.13 3.82 -1.51
C PHE A 274 4.28 4.51 -2.58
N ASN A 275 3.28 5.27 -2.15
CA ASN A 275 2.40 6.05 -3.02
C ASN A 275 2.58 7.54 -2.76
N MET A 276 3.14 8.28 -3.71
CA MET A 276 3.33 9.73 -3.57
C MET A 276 1.98 10.46 -3.67
N PRO A 277 1.65 11.44 -2.81
CA PRO A 277 0.40 12.20 -2.92
C PRO A 277 0.23 12.83 -4.31
N HIS A 278 -0.99 12.88 -4.83
CA HIS A 278 -1.27 13.42 -6.18
C HIS A 278 -0.93 14.92 -6.32
N MET A 279 -0.86 15.67 -5.22
CA MET A 279 -0.47 17.07 -5.19
C MET A 279 1.02 17.26 -4.86
N ALA A 280 1.77 16.18 -4.59
CA ALA A 280 3.16 16.27 -4.12
C ALA A 280 4.04 17.08 -5.08
N THR A 281 4.76 18.06 -4.49
CA THR A 281 5.77 18.82 -5.23
C THR A 281 7.00 17.98 -5.49
N ASN A 282 7.86 18.42 -6.42
CA ASN A 282 9.12 17.72 -6.69
C ASN A 282 10.03 17.69 -5.44
N GLU A 283 9.94 18.72 -4.59
CA GLU A 283 10.65 18.80 -3.30
C GLU A 283 10.17 17.72 -2.32
N TYR A 284 8.85 17.53 -2.19
CA TYR A 284 8.29 16.41 -1.42
C TYR A 284 8.85 15.06 -1.90
N ILE A 285 8.78 14.81 -3.21
CA ILE A 285 9.19 13.52 -3.81
C ILE A 285 10.69 13.27 -3.58
N ALA A 286 11.55 14.27 -3.82
CA ALA A 286 12.99 14.16 -3.63
C ALA A 286 13.36 13.91 -2.16
N ASN A 287 12.74 14.64 -1.23
CA ASN A 287 13.01 14.47 0.20
C ASN A 287 12.50 13.10 0.71
N PHE A 288 11.36 12.62 0.22
CA PHE A 288 10.87 11.27 0.53
C PHE A 288 11.87 10.21 0.05
N ALA A 289 12.29 10.30 -1.21
CA ALA A 289 13.28 9.41 -1.80
C ALA A 289 14.60 9.41 -1.01
N GLN A 290 15.05 10.59 -0.55
CA GLN A 290 16.28 10.72 0.25
C GLN A 290 16.17 10.01 1.60
N VAL A 291 15.02 10.11 2.28
CA VAL A 291 14.79 9.37 3.53
C VAL A 291 14.85 7.86 3.29
N VAL A 292 14.18 7.38 2.24
CA VAL A 292 14.17 5.95 1.89
C VAL A 292 15.58 5.47 1.52
N LYS A 293 16.30 6.17 0.64
CA LYS A 293 17.68 5.84 0.27
C LYS A 293 18.58 5.65 1.49
N THR A 294 18.47 6.59 2.44
CA THR A 294 19.34 6.66 3.63
C THR A 294 19.02 5.55 4.64
N ARG A 295 17.75 5.17 4.80
CA ARG A 295 17.30 4.29 5.88
C ARG A 295 16.98 2.86 5.45
N LEU A 296 16.55 2.65 4.22
CA LEU A 296 16.18 1.33 3.73
C LEU A 296 17.44 0.48 3.57
N LYS A 297 17.38 -0.78 4.00
CA LYS A 297 18.50 -1.72 3.83
C LYS A 297 18.93 -1.82 2.35
N PRO A 298 20.24 -1.90 2.06
CA PRO A 298 20.75 -1.81 0.69
C PRO A 298 20.35 -2.98 -0.22
N ASN A 299 19.98 -4.13 0.36
CA ASN A 299 19.50 -5.31 -0.38
C ASN A 299 18.01 -5.26 -0.73
N LEU A 300 17.27 -4.26 -0.25
CA LEU A 300 15.83 -4.09 -0.52
C LEU A 300 15.61 -3.09 -1.65
N LYS A 301 14.50 -3.29 -2.37
CA LYS A 301 14.03 -2.40 -3.43
C LYS A 301 12.84 -1.57 -2.94
N ALA A 302 12.79 -0.30 -3.33
CA ALA A 302 11.65 0.58 -3.10
C ALA A 302 10.78 0.64 -4.36
N TYR A 303 9.58 0.11 -4.28
CA TYR A 303 8.54 0.34 -5.28
C TYR A 303 7.92 1.73 -5.06
N VAL A 304 7.75 2.49 -6.13
CA VAL A 304 7.22 3.86 -6.04
C VAL A 304 6.15 4.10 -7.10
N GLU A 305 5.01 4.60 -6.66
CA GLU A 305 3.85 4.89 -7.51
C GLU A 305 3.38 6.32 -7.26
N PHE A 306 3.01 7.03 -8.32
CA PHE A 306 2.40 8.34 -8.18
C PHE A 306 0.90 8.17 -7.86
N SER A 307 0.47 8.59 -6.67
CA SER A 307 -0.91 8.51 -6.18
C SER A 307 -1.48 7.07 -6.19
N ASN A 308 -2.80 6.94 -6.26
CA ASN A 308 -3.55 5.70 -6.40
C ASN A 308 -4.73 5.95 -7.35
N GLU A 309 -4.97 5.03 -8.28
CA GLU A 309 -6.14 5.02 -9.19
C GLU A 309 -6.52 6.38 -9.79
N VAL A 310 -5.56 7.12 -10.35
CA VAL A 310 -5.84 8.43 -10.97
C VAL A 310 -6.80 8.32 -12.17
N TRP A 311 -7.05 7.11 -12.65
CA TRP A 311 -8.06 6.79 -13.66
C TRP A 311 -9.51 6.76 -13.12
N ASN A 312 -9.70 6.67 -11.80
CA ASN A 312 -11.01 6.48 -11.16
C ASN A 312 -11.65 7.82 -10.76
N ALA A 313 -12.73 8.19 -11.46
CA ALA A 313 -13.40 9.49 -11.32
C ALA A 313 -14.06 9.73 -9.95
N SER A 314 -14.22 8.69 -9.14
CA SER A 314 -14.75 8.78 -7.77
C SER A 314 -13.77 9.44 -6.80
N PHE A 315 -12.48 9.57 -7.15
CA PHE A 315 -11.48 10.16 -6.27
C PHE A 315 -11.07 11.59 -6.66
N GLN A 316 -10.66 12.38 -5.67
CA GLN A 316 -10.18 13.74 -5.89
C GLN A 316 -8.90 13.79 -6.74
N GLN A 317 -8.03 12.78 -6.64
CA GLN A 317 -6.82 12.73 -7.48
C GLN A 317 -7.12 12.69 -8.99
N TYR A 318 -8.21 12.04 -9.40
CA TYR A 318 -8.67 12.09 -10.80
C TYR A 318 -9.05 13.53 -11.18
N GLN A 319 -9.83 14.20 -10.33
CA GLN A 319 -10.31 15.56 -10.58
C GLN A 319 -9.14 16.55 -10.64
N TYR A 320 -8.16 16.40 -9.76
CA TYR A 320 -6.93 17.17 -9.78
C TYR A 320 -6.15 16.95 -11.07
N ALA A 321 -5.88 15.70 -11.44
CA ALA A 321 -5.17 15.38 -12.69
C ALA A 321 -5.90 15.90 -13.92
N LEU A 322 -7.23 15.81 -13.95
CA LEU A 322 -8.05 16.35 -15.02
C LEU A 322 -7.93 17.89 -15.11
N ALA A 323 -7.99 18.58 -13.98
CA ALA A 323 -7.84 20.03 -13.93
C ALA A 323 -6.45 20.46 -14.42
N GLN A 324 -5.39 19.81 -13.94
CA GLN A 324 -4.01 20.09 -14.35
C GLN A 324 -3.78 19.78 -15.83
N GLY A 325 -4.25 18.63 -16.31
CA GLY A 325 -4.14 18.24 -17.71
C GLY A 325 -4.89 19.19 -18.65
N LYS A 326 -6.10 19.62 -18.28
CA LYS A 326 -6.87 20.62 -19.05
C LYS A 326 -6.21 22.00 -19.04
N ALA A 327 -5.65 22.41 -17.91
CA ALA A 327 -4.90 23.67 -17.80
C ALA A 327 -3.64 23.64 -18.69
N LYS A 328 -2.95 22.50 -18.75
CA LYS A 328 -1.70 22.35 -19.52
C LYS A 328 -1.93 22.20 -21.03
N TRP A 329 -2.92 21.42 -21.46
CA TRP A 329 -3.09 21.06 -22.88
C TRP A 329 -4.37 21.58 -23.55
N GLY A 330 -5.24 22.23 -22.79
CA GLY A 330 -6.49 22.81 -23.28
C GLY A 330 -7.74 22.00 -22.93
N GLN A 331 -8.87 22.71 -22.83
CA GLN A 331 -10.15 22.20 -22.32
C GLN A 331 -10.83 21.16 -23.24
N THR A 332 -10.53 21.17 -24.54
CA THR A 332 -11.16 20.31 -25.55
C THR A 332 -10.44 18.98 -25.75
N LYS A 333 -9.27 18.80 -25.15
CA LYS A 333 -8.48 17.57 -25.24
C LYS A 333 -9.08 16.47 -24.36
N THR A 334 -9.04 15.24 -24.84
CA THR A 334 -9.54 14.06 -24.12
C THR A 334 -8.43 13.35 -23.37
N ASN A 335 -8.79 12.59 -22.34
CA ASN A 335 -7.86 11.81 -21.51
C ASN A 335 -6.70 12.62 -20.90
N THR A 336 -6.86 13.93 -20.74
CA THR A 336 -5.81 14.81 -20.20
C THR A 336 -5.40 14.42 -18.79
N GLN A 337 -6.32 13.86 -17.99
CA GLN A 337 -6.02 13.31 -16.67
C GLN A 337 -5.03 12.14 -16.72
N LEU A 338 -5.19 11.23 -17.69
CA LEU A 338 -4.32 10.04 -17.83
C LEU A 338 -2.94 10.44 -18.36
N GLN A 339 -2.89 11.39 -19.29
CA GLN A 339 -1.62 11.90 -19.81
C GLN A 339 -0.86 12.72 -18.77
N TRP A 340 -1.59 13.52 -17.96
CA TRP A 340 -0.99 14.29 -16.88
C TRP A 340 -0.45 13.36 -15.79
N TYR A 341 -1.23 12.33 -15.45
CA TYR A 341 -0.80 11.25 -14.57
C TYR A 341 0.50 10.60 -15.08
N GLY A 342 0.51 10.12 -16.33
CA GLY A 342 1.70 9.49 -16.90
C GLY A 342 2.93 10.41 -16.86
N MET A 343 2.77 11.69 -17.21
CA MET A 343 3.83 12.69 -17.15
C MET A 343 4.35 12.88 -15.72
N ARG A 344 3.47 12.97 -14.72
CA ARG A 344 3.89 13.09 -13.32
C ARG A 344 4.56 11.83 -12.79
N THR A 345 4.13 10.65 -13.21
CA THR A 345 4.82 9.40 -12.90
C THR A 345 6.23 9.39 -13.50
N ALA A 346 6.39 9.77 -14.77
CA ALA A 346 7.72 9.89 -15.40
C ALA A 346 8.64 10.87 -14.64
N GLN A 347 8.13 12.04 -14.27
CA GLN A 347 8.88 13.02 -13.48
C GLN A 347 9.24 12.50 -12.08
N MET A 348 8.33 11.79 -11.41
CA MET A 348 8.62 11.13 -10.13
C MET A 348 9.76 10.11 -10.29
N CYS A 349 9.72 9.28 -11.33
CA CYS A 349 10.75 8.28 -11.58
C CYS A 349 12.13 8.90 -11.83
N ASP A 350 12.20 9.95 -12.64
CA ASP A 350 13.45 10.70 -12.85
C ASP A 350 13.99 11.28 -11.52
N ILE A 351 13.12 11.81 -10.65
CA ILE A 351 13.52 12.34 -9.33
C ILE A 351 14.07 11.23 -8.42
N TRP A 352 13.41 10.08 -8.36
CA TRP A 352 13.85 8.95 -7.55
C TRP A 352 15.18 8.37 -8.05
N GLU A 353 15.33 8.14 -9.36
CA GLU A 353 16.59 7.69 -9.94
C GLU A 353 17.74 8.66 -9.65
N ASN A 354 17.51 9.96 -9.84
CA ASN A 354 18.52 10.98 -9.56
C ASN A 354 18.91 11.03 -8.08
N THR A 355 17.94 10.91 -7.17
CA THR A 355 18.19 10.90 -5.73
C THR A 355 19.00 9.67 -5.32
N PHE A 356 18.67 8.49 -5.86
CA PHE A 356 19.40 7.25 -5.58
C PHE A 356 20.79 7.22 -6.26
N GLY A 357 20.96 7.88 -7.41
CA GLY A 357 22.24 8.00 -8.10
C GLY A 357 22.80 6.64 -8.49
N SER A 358 23.99 6.29 -8.00
CA SER A 358 24.63 4.99 -8.25
C SER A 358 23.82 3.80 -7.71
N GLU A 359 22.86 4.03 -6.82
CA GLU A 359 22.02 3.00 -6.22
C GLU A 359 20.64 2.89 -6.88
N LYS A 360 20.43 3.51 -8.06
CA LYS A 360 19.12 3.55 -8.71
C LYS A 360 18.51 2.20 -9.06
N ASN A 361 19.31 1.14 -9.12
CA ASN A 361 18.85 -0.24 -9.26
C ASN A 361 18.01 -0.74 -8.06
N ARG A 362 17.97 0.03 -6.96
CA ARG A 362 17.10 -0.19 -5.79
C ARG A 362 15.72 0.45 -5.96
N VAL A 363 15.48 1.27 -6.97
CA VAL A 363 14.16 1.86 -7.25
C VAL A 363 13.43 0.95 -8.24
N VAL A 364 12.14 0.71 -8.00
CA VAL A 364 11.23 0.06 -8.95
C VAL A 364 10.06 0.99 -9.21
N CYS A 365 10.08 1.65 -10.35
CA CYS A 365 9.12 2.71 -10.64
C CYS A 365 7.87 2.17 -11.32
N ALA A 366 6.70 2.45 -10.74
CA ALA A 366 5.42 1.90 -11.16
C ALA A 366 4.50 2.93 -11.83
N ILE A 367 3.93 2.54 -12.96
CA ILE A 367 2.87 3.28 -13.66
C ILE A 367 1.62 2.41 -13.77
N SER A 368 0.46 2.95 -13.40
CA SER A 368 -0.75 2.15 -13.16
C SER A 368 -1.97 2.53 -14.01
N THR A 369 -2.87 1.55 -14.19
CA THR A 369 -4.22 1.72 -14.77
C THR A 369 -5.15 0.61 -14.26
N GLN A 370 -6.41 0.58 -14.72
CA GLN A 370 -7.34 -0.51 -14.43
C GLN A 370 -7.24 -1.71 -15.38
N THR A 371 -7.65 -2.88 -14.90
CA THR A 371 -7.67 -4.11 -15.70
C THR A 371 -8.86 -4.23 -16.63
N ALA A 372 -10.02 -3.71 -16.21
CA ALA A 372 -11.31 -3.98 -16.86
C ALA A 372 -11.47 -3.33 -18.25
N VAL A 373 -10.74 -2.27 -18.56
CA VAL A 373 -10.84 -1.51 -19.81
C VAL A 373 -9.51 -1.52 -20.54
N LYS A 374 -9.55 -1.83 -21.84
CA LYS A 374 -8.38 -1.83 -22.76
C LYS A 374 -8.30 -0.50 -23.50
N GLY A 375 -7.10 0.03 -23.72
CA GLY A 375 -6.86 1.29 -24.43
C GLY A 375 -6.39 2.45 -23.53
N PRO A 376 -6.94 2.69 -22.33
CA PRO A 376 -6.50 3.78 -21.45
C PRO A 376 -4.99 3.76 -21.17
N GLU A 377 -4.38 2.57 -21.10
CA GLU A 377 -2.93 2.41 -20.88
C GLU A 377 -2.08 3.13 -21.93
N LYS A 378 -2.57 3.32 -23.16
CA LYS A 378 -1.85 4.09 -24.19
C LYS A 378 -1.69 5.56 -23.79
N SER A 379 -2.72 6.16 -23.20
CA SER A 379 -2.65 7.57 -22.76
C SER A 379 -1.64 7.75 -21.62
N VAL A 380 -1.55 6.74 -20.76
CA VAL A 380 -0.66 6.72 -19.59
C VAL A 380 0.79 6.43 -19.98
N LEU A 381 1.02 5.43 -20.83
CA LEU A 381 2.37 4.97 -21.20
C LEU A 381 2.99 5.85 -22.29
N ASP A 382 2.24 6.17 -23.35
CA ASP A 382 2.80 6.88 -24.50
C ASP A 382 2.85 8.40 -24.29
N CYS A 383 1.94 8.96 -23.48
CA CYS A 383 1.86 10.38 -23.16
C CYS A 383 2.01 11.32 -24.37
N SER A 384 1.23 11.08 -25.43
CA SER A 384 1.38 11.77 -26.72
C SER A 384 1.35 13.30 -26.66
N TYR A 385 0.64 13.91 -25.70
CA TYR A 385 0.62 15.37 -25.51
C TYR A 385 1.93 15.88 -24.93
N TRP A 386 2.56 15.12 -24.02
CA TRP A 386 3.87 15.45 -23.47
C TRP A 386 4.99 15.21 -24.50
N VAL A 387 4.85 14.16 -25.32
CA VAL A 387 5.74 13.89 -26.46
C VAL A 387 5.67 15.01 -27.49
N ALA A 388 4.48 15.56 -27.77
CA ALA A 388 4.32 16.69 -28.67
C ALA A 388 5.03 17.97 -28.18
N GLU A 389 5.35 18.07 -26.89
CA GLU A 389 6.18 19.13 -26.31
C GLU A 389 7.69 18.86 -26.42
N GLY A 390 8.10 17.78 -27.09
CA GLY A 390 9.51 17.40 -27.30
C GLY A 390 10.09 16.43 -26.27
N ASN A 391 9.26 15.84 -25.41
CA ASN A 391 9.70 14.86 -24.41
C ASN A 391 9.65 13.42 -24.97
N LYS A 392 10.29 12.47 -24.27
CA LYS A 392 10.15 11.05 -24.58
C LYS A 392 8.79 10.53 -24.10
N PRO A 393 8.29 9.42 -24.65
CA PRO A 393 7.12 8.74 -24.09
C PRO A 393 7.33 8.40 -22.62
N CYS A 394 6.28 8.49 -21.80
CA CYS A 394 6.36 8.31 -20.34
C CYS A 394 7.01 6.99 -19.92
N TYR A 395 6.68 5.89 -20.60
CA TYR A 395 7.27 4.58 -20.31
C TYR A 395 8.80 4.51 -20.47
N GLN A 396 9.44 5.53 -21.07
CA GLN A 396 10.90 5.60 -21.25
C GLN A 396 11.64 6.39 -20.15
N HIS A 397 10.94 6.82 -19.08
CA HIS A 397 11.51 7.59 -17.96
C HIS A 397 11.71 6.74 -16.69
N GLY A 398 12.63 5.77 -16.74
CA GLY A 398 12.98 4.96 -15.56
C GLY A 398 11.81 4.13 -15.00
N ILE A 399 10.80 3.84 -15.82
CA ILE A 399 9.65 3.03 -15.43
C ILE A 399 10.00 1.56 -15.61
N ASP A 400 9.85 0.77 -14.54
CA ASP A 400 10.18 -0.66 -14.52
C ASP A 400 8.94 -1.53 -14.68
N VAL A 401 7.84 -1.11 -14.05
CA VAL A 401 6.63 -1.93 -13.92
C VAL A 401 5.39 -1.20 -14.41
N TYR A 402 4.59 -1.91 -15.20
CA TYR A 402 3.23 -1.54 -15.55
C TYR A 402 2.27 -2.28 -14.61
N ALA A 403 1.54 -1.51 -13.81
CA ALA A 403 0.70 -2.00 -12.73
C ALA A 403 -0.80 -1.97 -13.10
N ILE A 404 -1.52 -3.05 -12.80
CA ILE A 404 -2.98 -3.13 -13.03
C ILE A 404 -3.73 -3.63 -11.77
N THR A 405 -5.06 -3.64 -11.78
CA THR A 405 -5.86 -4.32 -10.74
C THR A 405 -5.95 -5.83 -10.98
N GLY A 406 -6.37 -6.61 -9.99
CA GLY A 406 -6.38 -8.07 -10.06
C GLY A 406 -7.69 -8.69 -9.57
N TYR A 407 -8.84 -8.06 -9.82
CA TYR A 407 -10.12 -8.48 -9.24
C TYR A 407 -10.94 -9.43 -10.10
N PHE A 408 -11.62 -10.38 -9.45
CA PHE A 408 -12.76 -11.11 -10.02
C PHE A 408 -14.07 -10.80 -9.28
N GLY A 409 -15.21 -11.03 -9.93
CA GLY A 409 -16.55 -10.97 -9.30
C GLY A 409 -17.16 -9.58 -9.13
N GLY A 410 -16.50 -8.52 -9.61
CA GLY A 410 -16.88 -7.11 -9.40
C GLY A 410 -18.28 -6.70 -9.89
N LYS A 411 -18.89 -7.43 -10.83
CA LYS A 411 -20.23 -7.12 -11.33
C LYS A 411 -21.34 -7.81 -10.55
N LEU A 412 -21.03 -8.79 -9.70
CA LEU A 412 -22.07 -9.57 -9.03
C LEU A 412 -23.00 -8.66 -8.21
N GLY A 413 -22.47 -7.73 -7.41
CA GLY A 413 -23.28 -6.84 -6.58
C GLY A 413 -23.80 -5.57 -7.27
N GLN A 414 -23.95 -5.56 -8.60
CA GLN A 414 -24.59 -4.45 -9.31
C GLN A 414 -26.13 -4.54 -9.21
N PRO A 415 -26.86 -3.40 -9.27
CA PRO A 415 -28.33 -3.38 -9.12
C PRO A 415 -29.09 -4.34 -10.04
N GLY A 416 -28.59 -4.55 -11.27
CA GLY A 416 -29.21 -5.47 -12.24
C GLY A 416 -29.18 -6.95 -11.84
N ASN A 417 -28.41 -7.32 -10.82
CA ASN A 417 -28.29 -8.71 -10.35
C ASN A 417 -29.07 -8.99 -9.05
N THR A 418 -29.70 -7.97 -8.43
CA THR A 418 -30.36 -8.10 -7.12
C THR A 418 -31.39 -9.23 -7.09
N THR A 419 -32.37 -9.24 -7.99
CA THR A 419 -33.43 -10.28 -8.05
C THR A 419 -32.87 -11.67 -8.33
N MET A 420 -31.81 -11.76 -9.14
CA MET A 420 -31.13 -13.03 -9.40
C MET A 420 -30.49 -13.55 -8.11
N ILE A 421 -29.75 -12.73 -7.37
CA ILE A 421 -29.13 -13.15 -6.10
C ILE A 421 -30.21 -13.54 -5.08
N GLU A 422 -31.28 -12.75 -4.95
CA GLU A 422 -32.39 -13.04 -4.03
C GLU A 422 -33.09 -14.38 -4.35
N SER A 423 -33.10 -14.82 -5.61
CA SER A 423 -33.56 -16.15 -5.97
C SER A 423 -32.63 -17.26 -5.48
N TRP A 424 -31.31 -17.04 -5.54
CA TRP A 424 -30.31 -18.00 -5.06
C TRP A 424 -30.38 -18.22 -3.56
N LEU A 425 -30.72 -17.18 -2.78
CA LEU A 425 -30.88 -17.29 -1.33
C LEU A 425 -31.97 -18.29 -0.89
N LYS A 426 -32.82 -18.73 -1.82
CA LYS A 426 -33.88 -19.74 -1.60
C LYS A 426 -33.42 -21.17 -1.94
N GLU A 427 -32.23 -21.33 -2.51
CA GLU A 427 -31.64 -22.63 -2.80
C GLU A 427 -31.25 -23.35 -1.49
N SER A 428 -31.16 -24.68 -1.52
CA SER A 428 -30.94 -25.51 -0.33
C SER A 428 -29.59 -25.25 0.36
N ASP A 429 -28.58 -24.80 -0.38
CA ASP A 429 -27.28 -24.41 0.16
C ASP A 429 -27.18 -22.89 0.39
N GLY A 430 -28.26 -22.13 0.23
CA GLY A 430 -28.28 -20.67 0.33
C GLY A 430 -27.72 -19.94 -0.90
N GLY A 431 -27.51 -20.63 -2.02
CA GLY A 431 -27.07 -20.05 -3.28
C GLY A 431 -25.56 -20.01 -3.48
N PHE A 432 -24.79 -20.64 -2.58
CA PHE A 432 -23.33 -20.58 -2.62
C PHE A 432 -22.76 -21.33 -3.84
N THR A 433 -23.26 -22.53 -4.15
CA THR A 433 -22.82 -23.30 -5.31
C THR A 433 -23.02 -22.51 -6.60
N THR A 434 -24.20 -21.90 -6.75
CA THR A 434 -24.56 -21.08 -7.92
C THR A 434 -23.65 -19.84 -8.04
N ALA A 435 -23.37 -19.16 -6.92
CA ALA A 435 -22.44 -18.03 -6.92
C ALA A 435 -20.99 -18.44 -7.25
N ILE A 436 -20.50 -19.58 -6.74
CA ILE A 436 -19.15 -20.08 -7.05
C ILE A 436 -19.02 -20.44 -8.54
N GLN A 437 -20.02 -21.13 -9.12
CA GLN A 437 -20.03 -21.50 -10.54
C GLN A 437 -19.96 -20.28 -11.47
N ARG A 438 -20.53 -19.14 -11.06
CA ARG A 438 -20.43 -17.89 -11.80
C ARG A 438 -18.98 -17.42 -11.96
N PHE A 439 -18.16 -17.52 -10.92
CA PHE A 439 -16.77 -17.04 -10.97
C PHE A 439 -15.86 -17.93 -11.82
N THR A 440 -16.28 -19.16 -12.13
CA THR A 440 -15.57 -20.07 -13.02
C THR A 440 -16.15 -20.10 -14.45
N ASN A 441 -17.26 -19.39 -14.71
CA ASN A 441 -17.92 -19.42 -16.01
C ASN A 441 -17.19 -18.53 -17.04
N PRO A 442 -16.63 -19.09 -18.13
CA PRO A 442 -15.84 -18.33 -19.11
C PRO A 442 -16.66 -17.36 -19.98
N ASN A 443 -17.98 -17.46 -19.94
CA ASN A 443 -18.90 -16.60 -20.71
C ASN A 443 -19.36 -15.38 -19.92
N LEU A 444 -19.08 -15.33 -18.61
CA LEU A 444 -19.44 -14.20 -17.79
C LEU A 444 -18.27 -13.20 -17.71
N PRO A 445 -18.54 -11.88 -17.77
CA PRO A 445 -17.52 -10.88 -17.48
C PRO A 445 -17.04 -11.04 -16.02
N ASP A 446 -15.83 -10.59 -15.72
CA ASP A 446 -15.18 -10.64 -14.38
C ASP A 446 -15.00 -12.02 -13.71
N SER A 447 -15.40 -13.10 -14.37
CA SER A 447 -15.02 -14.45 -13.95
C SER A 447 -13.52 -14.66 -14.10
N ILE A 448 -12.97 -15.63 -13.37
CA ILE A 448 -11.53 -15.94 -13.37
C ILE A 448 -11.01 -16.23 -14.80
N PRO A 449 -11.70 -17.02 -15.65
CA PRO A 449 -11.27 -17.19 -17.04
C PRO A 449 -11.33 -15.91 -17.89
N SER A 450 -12.28 -15.01 -17.62
CA SER A 450 -12.42 -13.74 -18.33
C SER A 450 -11.33 -12.74 -17.94
N ILE A 451 -10.99 -12.64 -16.65
CA ILE A 451 -9.90 -11.78 -16.18
C ILE A 451 -8.54 -12.28 -16.64
N TYR A 452 -8.36 -13.60 -16.82
CA TYR A 452 -7.13 -14.14 -17.39
C TYR A 452 -6.87 -13.63 -18.82
N LYS A 453 -7.92 -13.49 -19.64
CA LYS A 453 -7.80 -12.86 -20.97
C LYS A 453 -7.35 -11.41 -20.87
N LEU A 454 -7.72 -10.69 -19.81
CA LEU A 454 -7.27 -9.32 -19.54
C LEU A 454 -5.83 -9.30 -19.04
N PHE A 455 -5.43 -10.21 -18.16
CA PHE A 455 -4.04 -10.37 -17.73
C PHE A 455 -3.12 -10.62 -18.93
N THR A 456 -3.47 -11.55 -19.82
CA THR A 456 -2.68 -11.82 -21.04
C THR A 456 -2.60 -10.60 -21.96
N TYR A 457 -3.68 -9.83 -22.08
CA TYR A 457 -3.67 -8.58 -22.84
C TYR A 457 -2.68 -7.57 -22.26
N HIS A 458 -2.77 -7.30 -20.96
CA HIS A 458 -1.91 -6.35 -20.28
C HIS A 458 -0.45 -6.81 -20.19
N ALA A 459 -0.21 -8.11 -20.08
CA ALA A 459 1.14 -8.69 -20.17
C ALA A 459 1.77 -8.44 -21.53
N ASN A 460 0.98 -8.54 -22.62
CA ASN A 460 1.47 -8.18 -23.95
C ASN A 460 1.78 -6.69 -24.05
N VAL A 461 0.94 -5.81 -23.48
CA VAL A 461 1.26 -4.37 -23.41
C VAL A 461 2.60 -4.15 -22.70
N ALA A 462 2.77 -4.69 -21.49
CA ALA A 462 4.01 -4.58 -20.71
C ALA A 462 5.23 -5.04 -21.52
N LYS A 463 5.14 -6.23 -22.12
CA LYS A 463 6.19 -6.82 -22.96
C LYS A 463 6.56 -5.94 -24.14
N THR A 464 5.59 -5.35 -24.85
CA THR A 464 5.88 -4.46 -26.00
C THR A 464 6.59 -3.17 -25.60
N LYS A 465 6.51 -2.78 -24.33
CA LYS A 465 7.17 -1.60 -23.77
C LYS A 465 8.43 -1.93 -22.98
N GLY A 466 8.81 -3.21 -22.87
CA GLY A 466 9.95 -3.65 -22.07
C GLY A 466 9.71 -3.56 -20.55
N LEU A 467 8.45 -3.50 -20.12
CA LEU A 467 8.06 -3.39 -18.71
C LEU A 467 7.65 -4.75 -18.15
N GLN A 468 7.77 -4.91 -16.83
CA GLN A 468 7.17 -6.03 -16.12
C GLN A 468 5.70 -5.75 -15.80
N LEU A 469 4.86 -6.79 -15.84
CA LEU A 469 3.47 -6.67 -15.40
C LEU A 469 3.39 -6.96 -13.89
N VAL A 470 2.81 -6.04 -13.13
CA VAL A 470 2.50 -6.20 -11.70
C VAL A 470 1.02 -5.91 -11.43
N ALA A 471 0.47 -6.43 -10.33
CA ALA A 471 -0.85 -6.01 -9.85
C ALA A 471 -0.67 -5.20 -8.57
N TYR A 472 -1.12 -3.94 -8.53
CA TYR A 472 -1.01 -3.08 -7.35
C TYR A 472 -2.06 -3.41 -6.28
N GLU A 473 -3.12 -4.11 -6.68
CA GLU A 473 -4.13 -4.71 -5.81
C GLU A 473 -4.92 -5.79 -6.56
N GLY A 474 -5.57 -6.69 -5.83
CA GLY A 474 -6.41 -7.72 -6.42
C GLY A 474 -6.95 -8.73 -5.41
N GLY A 475 -7.68 -9.71 -5.93
CA GLY A 475 -8.44 -10.69 -5.15
C GLY A 475 -9.89 -10.74 -5.60
N GLN A 476 -10.79 -10.91 -4.63
CA GLN A 476 -12.22 -10.88 -4.87
C GLN A 476 -12.75 -9.43 -4.80
N HIS A 477 -13.78 -9.11 -5.58
CA HIS A 477 -14.54 -7.85 -5.50
C HIS A 477 -16.05 -8.12 -5.38
N ILE A 478 -16.41 -8.98 -4.43
CA ILE A 478 -17.76 -9.43 -4.14
C ILE A 478 -18.36 -8.50 -3.07
N VAL A 479 -18.97 -7.41 -3.52
CA VAL A 479 -19.59 -6.39 -2.68
C VAL A 479 -20.79 -5.79 -3.41
N GLY A 480 -21.78 -5.31 -2.65
CA GLY A 480 -22.86 -4.51 -3.21
C GLY A 480 -22.35 -3.16 -3.72
N SER A 481 -22.97 -2.64 -4.77
CA SER A 481 -22.66 -1.32 -5.32
C SER A 481 -23.93 -0.59 -5.74
N ASN A 482 -23.88 0.75 -5.77
CA ASN A 482 -24.98 1.61 -6.22
C ASN A 482 -26.32 1.32 -5.50
N GLY A 483 -26.27 1.15 -4.17
CA GLY A 483 -27.43 0.92 -3.32
C GLY A 483 -27.59 -0.53 -2.87
N VAL A 484 -27.03 -1.50 -3.61
CA VAL A 484 -27.10 -2.94 -3.25
C VAL A 484 -26.39 -3.24 -1.93
N GLU A 485 -25.36 -2.47 -1.58
CA GLU A 485 -24.67 -2.55 -0.28
C GLU A 485 -25.62 -2.29 0.90
N ASN A 486 -26.79 -1.68 0.70
CA ASN A 486 -27.78 -1.47 1.75
C ASN A 486 -28.80 -2.62 1.85
N ASN A 487 -28.75 -3.62 0.96
CA ASN A 487 -29.52 -4.85 1.10
C ASN A 487 -28.81 -5.79 2.08
N GLN A 488 -29.36 -5.93 3.29
CA GLN A 488 -28.73 -6.70 4.36
C GLN A 488 -28.62 -8.20 4.03
N ASN A 489 -29.59 -8.77 3.31
CA ASN A 489 -29.57 -10.19 2.96
C ASN A 489 -28.43 -10.49 1.97
N ILE A 490 -28.28 -9.63 0.95
CA ILE A 490 -27.18 -9.75 -0.03
C ILE A 490 -25.83 -9.49 0.64
N THR A 491 -25.75 -8.49 1.51
CA THR A 491 -24.53 -8.21 2.29
C THR A 491 -24.11 -9.42 3.13
N ASN A 492 -25.04 -9.99 3.90
CA ASN A 492 -24.79 -11.19 4.70
C ASN A 492 -24.35 -12.37 3.84
N PHE A 493 -24.98 -12.56 2.67
CA PHE A 493 -24.61 -13.59 1.71
C PHE A 493 -23.18 -13.40 1.19
N PHE A 494 -22.79 -12.20 0.78
CA PHE A 494 -21.43 -11.91 0.30
C PHE A 494 -20.36 -12.08 1.39
N ILE A 495 -20.66 -11.72 2.63
CA ILE A 495 -19.77 -11.96 3.78
C ILE A 495 -19.61 -13.47 4.00
N ALA A 496 -20.71 -14.23 4.02
CA ALA A 496 -20.67 -15.68 4.18
C ALA A 496 -19.93 -16.37 3.02
N LEU A 497 -20.15 -15.91 1.78
CA LEU A 497 -19.49 -16.42 0.58
C LEU A 497 -17.96 -16.27 0.64
N ASN A 498 -17.45 -15.18 1.22
CA ASN A 498 -16.01 -14.97 1.42
C ASN A 498 -15.38 -15.93 2.45
N ARG A 499 -16.16 -16.47 3.38
CA ARG A 499 -15.72 -17.43 4.42
C ARG A 499 -15.80 -18.88 3.95
N ARG A 500 -16.39 -19.14 2.78
CA ARG A 500 -16.54 -20.47 2.20
C ARG A 500 -15.18 -21.09 1.84
N PRO A 501 -14.95 -22.39 2.12
CA PRO A 501 -13.73 -23.08 1.71
C PRO A 501 -13.41 -22.95 0.21
N GLU A 502 -14.44 -22.90 -0.63
CA GLU A 502 -14.35 -22.75 -2.09
C GLU A 502 -13.61 -21.48 -2.51
N MET A 503 -13.59 -20.44 -1.67
CA MET A 503 -12.83 -19.21 -1.91
C MET A 503 -11.32 -19.46 -2.00
N TYR A 504 -10.79 -20.48 -1.30
CA TYR A 504 -9.40 -20.91 -1.45
C TYR A 504 -9.08 -21.30 -2.90
N SER A 505 -9.96 -22.10 -3.52
CA SER A 505 -9.78 -22.59 -4.88
C SER A 505 -9.87 -21.44 -5.90
N LEU A 506 -10.78 -20.48 -5.69
CA LEU A 506 -10.90 -19.29 -6.53
C LEU A 506 -9.64 -18.43 -6.50
N TYR A 507 -9.10 -18.16 -5.30
CA TYR A 507 -7.83 -17.42 -5.17
C TYR A 507 -6.68 -18.18 -5.82
N THR A 508 -6.58 -19.48 -5.59
CA THR A 508 -5.52 -20.32 -6.17
C THR A 508 -5.57 -20.32 -7.70
N ASP A 509 -6.75 -20.47 -8.30
CA ASP A 509 -6.90 -20.41 -9.77
C ASP A 509 -6.55 -19.02 -10.31
N MET A 510 -7.03 -17.95 -9.68
CA MET A 510 -6.69 -16.58 -10.08
C MET A 510 -5.17 -16.33 -10.06
N LEU A 511 -4.49 -16.70 -8.97
CA LEU A 511 -3.05 -16.49 -8.82
C LEU A 511 -2.23 -17.34 -9.81
N ASN A 512 -2.66 -18.57 -10.08
CA ASN A 512 -2.04 -19.41 -11.11
C ASN A 512 -2.23 -18.81 -12.51
N LYS A 513 -3.42 -18.27 -12.81
CA LYS A 513 -3.66 -17.58 -14.08
C LYS A 513 -2.86 -16.27 -14.19
N TRP A 514 -2.68 -15.53 -13.10
CA TRP A 514 -1.79 -14.37 -13.04
C TRP A 514 -0.35 -14.75 -13.38
N LYS A 515 0.18 -15.79 -12.73
CA LYS A 515 1.51 -16.35 -13.02
C LYS A 515 1.63 -16.78 -14.48
N ASN A 516 0.65 -17.52 -15.00
CA ASN A 516 0.65 -18.01 -16.38
C ASN A 516 0.57 -16.90 -17.42
N ALA A 517 -0.04 -15.75 -17.09
CA ALA A 517 -0.05 -14.58 -17.95
C ALA A 517 1.32 -13.86 -18.00
N GLY A 518 2.27 -14.22 -17.13
CA GLY A 518 3.58 -13.56 -17.02
C GLY A 518 3.61 -12.42 -15.99
N GLY A 519 2.65 -12.37 -15.07
CA GLY A 519 2.65 -11.42 -13.97
C GLY A 519 3.78 -11.69 -12.96
N THR A 520 4.47 -10.64 -12.52
CA THR A 520 5.71 -10.76 -11.72
C THR A 520 5.51 -10.51 -10.23
N LEU A 521 4.61 -9.60 -9.86
CA LEU A 521 4.20 -9.33 -8.48
C LEU A 521 2.70 -9.16 -8.43
N PHE A 522 2.03 -9.85 -7.50
CA PHE A 522 0.60 -9.65 -7.23
C PHE A 522 0.41 -9.14 -5.81
N MET A 523 -0.11 -7.93 -5.67
CA MET A 523 -0.47 -7.37 -4.37
C MET A 523 -1.89 -7.81 -4.02
N ASN A 524 -2.05 -8.60 -2.95
CA ASN A 524 -3.36 -8.79 -2.32
C ASN A 524 -3.90 -7.43 -1.81
N PHE A 525 -5.20 -7.18 -1.97
CA PHE A 525 -5.77 -5.86 -1.70
C PHE A 525 -5.72 -5.41 -0.23
N SER A 526 -5.78 -6.32 0.74
CA SER A 526 -5.70 -5.94 2.17
C SER A 526 -5.36 -7.17 3.00
N ASP A 527 -4.44 -7.01 3.94
CA ASP A 527 -3.97 -8.07 4.82
C ASP A 527 -5.00 -8.43 5.91
N ILE A 528 -5.47 -7.47 6.70
CA ILE A 528 -6.35 -7.68 7.85
C ILE A 528 -7.48 -6.63 7.88
N GLY A 529 -8.74 -7.05 7.90
CA GLY A 529 -9.87 -6.13 8.06
C GLY A 529 -11.23 -6.84 8.18
N ILE A 530 -12.07 -6.37 9.10
CA ILE A 530 -13.42 -6.91 9.31
C ILE A 530 -14.30 -6.67 8.07
N PRO A 531 -15.10 -7.66 7.65
CA PRO A 531 -16.07 -7.47 6.58
C PRO A 531 -17.18 -6.48 6.98
N SER A 532 -17.61 -5.66 6.03
CA SER A 532 -18.76 -4.76 6.21
C SER A 532 -19.63 -4.76 4.96
N LYS A 533 -20.68 -3.93 4.96
CA LYS A 533 -21.45 -3.68 3.73
C LYS A 533 -20.62 -3.12 2.58
N TYR A 534 -19.48 -2.51 2.90
CA TYR A 534 -18.53 -1.98 1.92
C TYR A 534 -17.48 -3.00 1.47
N GLY A 535 -17.60 -4.26 1.87
CA GLY A 535 -16.82 -5.38 1.33
C GLY A 535 -16.11 -6.22 2.39
N SER A 536 -15.61 -7.38 1.93
CA SER A 536 -14.87 -8.37 2.72
C SER A 536 -13.41 -8.43 2.27
N TRP A 537 -12.69 -7.33 2.46
CA TRP A 537 -11.39 -7.08 1.81
C TRP A 537 -10.25 -7.89 2.41
N GLY A 538 -10.03 -7.78 3.73
CA GLY A 538 -8.88 -8.36 4.42
C GLY A 538 -8.72 -9.86 4.21
N ALA A 539 -7.50 -10.32 3.93
CA ALA A 539 -7.18 -11.74 3.86
C ALA A 539 -7.50 -12.43 5.20
N LEU A 540 -7.32 -11.73 6.30
CA LEU A 540 -7.84 -12.05 7.63
C LEU A 540 -8.82 -10.96 8.08
N GLU A 541 -9.67 -11.24 9.06
CA GLU A 541 -10.63 -10.29 9.63
C GLU A 541 -10.10 -9.60 10.88
N HIS A 542 -9.14 -10.21 11.58
CA HIS A 542 -8.46 -9.65 12.75
C HIS A 542 -7.08 -10.27 12.95
N VAL A 543 -6.15 -9.55 13.61
CA VAL A 543 -4.74 -10.00 13.78
C VAL A 543 -4.61 -11.34 14.52
N ASN A 544 -5.56 -11.66 15.41
CA ASN A 544 -5.60 -12.93 16.14
C ASN A 544 -6.13 -14.11 15.30
N GLN A 545 -6.59 -13.88 14.08
CA GLN A 545 -7.11 -14.94 13.22
C GLN A 545 -5.95 -15.79 12.69
N ASN A 546 -5.99 -17.09 12.95
CA ASN A 546 -4.92 -17.99 12.51
C ASN A 546 -4.90 -18.18 11.00
N THR A 547 -6.07 -18.33 10.38
CA THR A 547 -6.20 -18.56 8.94
C THR A 547 -7.60 -18.21 8.43
N SER A 548 -7.71 -18.09 7.11
CA SER A 548 -8.95 -18.00 6.34
C SER A 548 -8.73 -18.68 4.98
N PRO A 549 -9.78 -18.98 4.19
CA PRO A 549 -9.61 -19.51 2.84
C PRO A 549 -8.73 -18.62 1.95
N LYS A 550 -8.89 -17.29 2.03
CA LYS A 550 -8.09 -16.31 1.28
C LYS A 550 -6.64 -16.32 1.73
N TYR A 551 -6.40 -16.16 3.04
CA TYR A 551 -5.05 -16.12 3.60
C TYR A 551 -4.29 -17.41 3.34
N LYS A 552 -4.96 -18.56 3.47
CA LYS A 552 -4.36 -19.86 3.18
C LYS A 552 -3.93 -19.97 1.71
N ALA A 553 -4.75 -19.53 0.76
CA ALA A 553 -4.39 -19.55 -0.66
C ALA A 553 -3.15 -18.67 -0.95
N LEU A 554 -3.07 -17.49 -0.31
CA LEU A 554 -1.90 -16.61 -0.44
C LEU A 554 -0.63 -17.27 0.12
N MET A 555 -0.69 -17.83 1.33
CA MET A 555 0.46 -18.48 1.97
C MET A 555 0.93 -19.72 1.21
N ASP A 556 0.00 -20.56 0.74
CA ASP A 556 0.33 -21.76 -0.04
C ASP A 556 0.93 -21.39 -1.40
N PHE A 557 0.45 -20.32 -2.05
CA PHE A 557 1.06 -19.83 -3.28
C PHE A 557 2.48 -19.32 -3.05
N ILE A 558 2.76 -18.57 -1.96
CA ILE A 558 4.12 -18.15 -1.60
C ILE A 558 5.02 -19.38 -1.38
N ALA A 559 4.56 -20.38 -0.63
CA ALA A 559 5.34 -21.59 -0.36
C ALA A 559 5.67 -22.39 -1.63
N GLN A 560 4.78 -22.37 -2.63
CA GLN A 560 4.97 -23.04 -3.92
C GLN A 560 5.81 -22.22 -4.92
N ASN A 561 6.09 -20.94 -4.61
CA ASN A 561 6.81 -20.00 -5.48
C ASN A 561 7.80 -19.15 -4.66
N PRO A 562 8.84 -19.78 -4.06
CA PRO A 562 9.75 -19.12 -3.13
C PRO A 562 10.66 -18.05 -3.75
#